data_AF-A0AAW1JY58-F1
#
_entry.id   AF-A0AAW1JY58-F1
#
_cell.length_a   1.000
_cell.length_b   1.000
_cell.length_c   1.000
_cell.angle_alpha   90.00
_cell.angle_beta   90.00
_cell.angle_gamma   90.00
#
_symmetry.space_group_name_H-M   'P 1'
#
loop_
_entity.id
_entity.type
_entity.pdbx_description
1 polymer ?
#
loop_
_entity_poly.entity_id
_entity_poly.type
_entity_poly.pdbx_seq_one_letter_code
_entity_poly.pdbx_strand_id
1 'polypeptide(L)'
;MFSEEINVKEEKLPPDIEEAVMEAEGRLLPQKSRLIYEREYQSFKKWKSTNKITGMSEKVLLAYFSEKSKQVKPSSLWSYYSMLKRTLLIIENFDISKFGKLISLIKNLSGGYKGRKSKILEADDIIKFLTQAPDDVYLFMKVRVL
;
A
#
# COMPACT_ATOMS: atom_id res chain seq x y z
N MET A 1 -24.06 -19.70 17.21
CA MET A 1 -23.56 -19.53 18.59
C MET A 1 -22.07 -19.67 18.50
N PHE A 2 -21.31 -18.58 18.63
CA PHE A 2 -19.88 -18.46 18.99
C PHE A 2 -19.52 -16.99 18.72
N SER A 3 -19.99 -16.13 19.62
CA SER A 3 -19.48 -14.77 19.78
C SER A 3 -18.44 -14.87 20.88
N GLU A 4 -17.17 -15.03 20.51
CA GLU A 4 -16.09 -14.69 21.44
C GLU A 4 -15.83 -13.19 21.27
N GLU A 5 -16.51 -12.42 22.11
CA GLU A 5 -16.13 -11.04 22.40
C GLU A 5 -14.72 -11.07 22.98
N ILE A 6 -13.75 -10.63 22.19
CA ILE A 6 -12.39 -10.38 22.67
C ILE A 6 -12.50 -9.17 23.59
N ASN A 7 -12.63 -9.44 24.89
CA ASN A 7 -12.48 -8.47 25.97
C ASN A 7 -11.01 -8.05 26.03
N VAL A 8 -10.64 -7.03 25.24
CA VAL A 8 -9.35 -6.35 25.39
C VAL A 8 -9.44 -5.54 26.67
N LYS A 9 -8.99 -6.13 27.78
CA LYS A 9 -8.68 -5.37 29.00
C LYS A 9 -7.66 -4.31 28.60
N GLU A 10 -8.01 -3.03 28.73
CA GLU A 10 -7.06 -1.94 28.66
C GLU A 10 -6.02 -2.14 29.78
N GLU A 11 -4.86 -2.65 29.38
CA GLU A 11 -3.72 -2.85 30.26
C GLU A 11 -3.13 -1.47 30.58
N LYS A 12 -3.26 -1.02 31.82
CA LYS A 12 -2.67 0.26 32.26
C LYS A 12 -1.15 0.11 32.32
N LEU A 13 -0.45 0.76 31.40
CA LEU A 13 0.99 0.74 31.31
C LEU A 13 1.60 1.98 32.00
N PRO A 14 2.83 1.89 32.53
CA PRO A 14 3.57 3.07 32.98
C PRO A 14 3.84 4.05 31.82
N PRO A 15 3.92 5.37 32.07
CA PRO A 15 4.11 6.38 31.01
C PRO A 15 5.32 6.13 30.10
N ASP A 16 6.44 5.70 30.68
CA ASP A 16 7.67 5.38 29.92
C ASP A 16 7.47 4.22 28.93
N ILE A 17 6.60 3.28 29.29
CA ILE A 17 6.25 2.13 28.44
C ILE A 17 5.23 2.55 27.38
N GLU A 18 4.27 3.42 27.70
CA GLU A 18 3.32 3.99 26.72
C GLU A 18 4.04 4.78 25.62
N GLU A 19 5.06 5.56 25.98
CA GLU A 19 5.90 6.27 25.01
C GLU A 19 6.65 5.31 24.07
N ALA A 20 7.27 4.26 24.64
CA ALA A 20 7.94 3.22 23.86
C ALA A 20 6.97 2.46 22.93
N VAL A 21 5.73 2.22 23.37
CA VAL A 21 4.67 1.61 22.57
C VAL A 21 4.26 2.54 21.42
N MET A 22 4.01 3.82 21.67
CA MET A 22 3.69 4.80 20.61
C MET A 22 4.81 4.88 19.56
N GLU A 23 6.07 4.88 20.00
CA GLU A 23 7.20 4.91 19.07
C GLU A 23 7.25 3.61 18.23
N ALA A 24 7.04 2.46 18.86
CA ALA A 24 6.99 1.17 18.17
C ALA A 24 5.82 1.09 17.18
N GLU A 25 4.63 1.54 17.57
CA GLU A 25 3.44 1.62 16.72
C GLU A 25 3.65 2.55 15.53
N GLY A 26 4.31 3.68 15.74
CA GLY A 26 4.74 4.58 14.68
C GLY A 26 5.61 3.87 13.62
N ARG A 27 6.44 2.91 14.03
CA ARG A 27 7.30 2.14 13.12
C ARG A 27 6.57 0.99 12.40
N LEU A 28 5.32 0.69 12.74
CA LEU A 28 4.55 -0.39 12.10
C LEU A 28 4.19 -0.08 10.65
N LEU A 29 4.02 1.18 10.27
CA LEU A 29 3.88 1.57 8.86
C LEU A 29 5.24 1.85 8.24
N PRO A 30 5.47 1.50 6.95
CA PRO A 30 6.72 1.81 6.28
C PRO A 30 7.02 3.31 6.33
N GLN A 31 8.10 3.71 6.99
CA GLN A 31 8.38 5.12 7.28
C GLN A 31 8.42 6.00 6.02
N LYS A 32 9.08 5.53 4.95
CA LYS A 32 9.22 6.29 3.69
C LYS A 32 7.90 6.49 2.95
N SER A 33 6.95 5.56 3.08
CA SER A 33 5.68 5.59 2.32
C SER A 33 4.45 5.74 3.21
N ARG A 34 4.62 6.08 4.49
CA ARG A 34 3.53 6.24 5.48
C ARG A 34 2.40 7.12 4.97
N LEU A 35 2.73 8.26 4.37
CA LEU A 35 1.75 9.21 3.81
C LEU A 35 0.84 8.57 2.75
N ILE A 36 1.36 7.63 1.97
CA ILE A 36 0.60 6.95 0.91
C ILE A 36 -0.38 5.93 1.53
N TYR A 37 0.07 5.19 2.55
CA TYR A 37 -0.77 4.25 3.30
C TYR A 37 -1.93 4.98 4.00
N GLU A 38 -1.62 6.09 4.66
CA GLU A 38 -2.62 6.90 5.36
C GLU A 38 -3.64 7.48 4.37
N ARG A 39 -3.18 8.04 3.25
CA ARG A 39 -4.08 8.56 2.20
C ARG A 39 -5.01 7.48 1.66
N GLU A 40 -4.52 6.26 1.48
CA GLU A 40 -5.32 5.14 1.01
C GLU A 40 -6.40 4.75 2.03
N TYR A 41 -6.04 4.69 3.31
CA TYR A 41 -6.97 4.43 4.39
C TYR A 41 -8.05 5.52 4.51
N GLN A 42 -7.66 6.80 4.44
CA GLN A 42 -8.61 7.91 4.44
C GLN A 42 -9.55 7.87 3.23
N SER A 43 -9.04 7.47 2.06
CA SER A 43 -9.86 7.29 0.87
C SER A 43 -10.91 6.19 1.06
N PHE A 44 -10.56 5.09 1.72
CA PHE A 44 -11.51 4.05 2.11
C PHE A 44 -12.55 4.54 3.13
N LYS A 45 -12.13 5.24 4.18
CA LYS A 45 -13.05 5.86 5.16
C LYS A 45 -14.04 6.80 4.51
N LYS A 46 -13.55 7.69 3.64
CA LYS A 46 -14.40 8.62 2.88
C LYS A 46 -15.43 7.86 2.05
N TRP A 47 -15.01 6.80 1.34
CA TRP A 47 -15.93 5.98 0.57
C TRP A 47 -16.99 5.29 1.45
N LYS A 48 -16.62 4.76 2.63
CA LYS A 48 -17.61 4.21 3.59
C LYS A 48 -18.61 5.27 4.03
N SER A 49 -18.14 6.47 4.38
CA SER A 49 -19.01 7.59 4.80
C SER A 49 -19.96 8.02 3.69
N THR A 50 -19.48 8.16 2.46
CA THR A 50 -20.31 8.52 1.30
C THR A 50 -21.40 7.47 1.04
N ASN A 51 -21.09 6.18 1.19
CA ASN A 51 -22.03 5.09 1.00
C ASN A 51 -22.84 4.73 2.26
N LYS A 52 -22.70 5.48 3.36
CA LYS A 52 -23.38 5.27 4.65
C LYS A 52 -23.18 3.85 5.22
N ILE A 53 -22.00 3.26 5.01
CA ILE A 53 -21.67 1.91 5.46
C ILE A 53 -21.04 1.99 6.84
N THR A 54 -21.69 1.38 7.84
CA THR A 54 -21.17 1.31 9.22
C THR A 54 -20.27 0.09 9.41
N GLY A 55 -20.69 -1.08 8.93
CA GLY A 55 -19.98 -2.34 9.13
C GLY A 55 -18.63 -2.46 8.41
N MET A 56 -17.80 -3.39 8.88
CA MET A 56 -16.59 -3.83 8.20
C MET A 56 -16.70 -5.34 7.93
N SER A 57 -16.81 -5.71 6.65
CA SER A 57 -16.96 -7.11 6.26
C SER A 57 -16.34 -7.36 4.88
N GLU A 58 -16.11 -8.63 4.54
CA GLU A 58 -15.63 -9.02 3.21
C GLU A 58 -16.54 -8.46 2.09
N LYS A 59 -17.87 -8.39 2.30
CA LYS A 59 -18.82 -7.82 1.32
C LYS A 59 -18.55 -6.33 1.04
N VAL A 60 -18.25 -5.57 2.08
CA VAL A 60 -17.94 -4.13 1.96
C VAL A 60 -16.65 -3.94 1.18
N LEU A 61 -15.63 -4.76 1.46
CA LEU A 61 -14.36 -4.71 0.74
C LEU A 61 -14.50 -5.16 -0.71
N LEU A 62 -15.31 -6.18 -0.99
CA LEU A 62 -15.62 -6.61 -2.36
C LEU A 62 -16.24 -5.47 -3.17
N ALA A 63 -17.21 -4.75 -2.60
CA ALA A 63 -17.83 -3.58 -3.25
C ALA A 63 -16.80 -2.47 -3.48
N TYR A 64 -16.00 -2.13 -2.45
CA TYR A 64 -14.97 -1.12 -2.54
C TYR A 64 -13.94 -1.41 -3.64
N PHE A 65 -13.36 -2.61 -3.65
CA PHE A 65 -12.35 -2.97 -4.65
C PHE A 65 -12.94 -3.14 -6.05
N SER A 66 -14.20 -3.54 -6.17
CA SER A 66 -14.92 -3.54 -7.45
C SER A 66 -15.03 -2.13 -8.04
N GLU A 67 -15.43 -1.14 -7.24
CA GLU A 67 -15.46 0.26 -7.69
C GLU A 67 -14.06 0.82 -7.95
N LYS A 68 -13.12 0.56 -7.04
CA LYS A 68 -11.76 1.09 -7.14
C LYS A 68 -11.03 0.58 -8.38
N SER A 69 -11.24 -0.68 -8.76
CA SER A 69 -10.64 -1.26 -9.96
C SER A 69 -11.02 -0.54 -11.26
N LYS A 70 -12.15 0.17 -11.28
CA LYS A 70 -12.57 0.99 -12.43
C LYS A 70 -11.79 2.30 -12.54
N GLN A 71 -11.18 2.76 -11.43
CA GLN A 71 -10.49 4.04 -11.34
C GLN A 71 -8.97 3.90 -11.44
N VAL A 72 -8.43 2.70 -11.20
CA VAL A 72 -6.99 2.47 -11.11
C VAL A 72 -6.52 1.42 -12.12
N LYS A 73 -5.24 1.46 -12.47
CA LYS A 73 -4.64 0.42 -13.33
C LYS A 73 -4.72 -0.94 -12.61
N PRO A 74 -5.02 -2.04 -13.34
CA PRO A 74 -5.03 -3.40 -12.80
C PRO A 74 -3.78 -3.76 -11.98
N SER A 75 -2.61 -3.33 -12.45
CA SER A 75 -1.31 -3.57 -11.80
C SER A 75 -1.16 -2.88 -10.44
N SER A 76 -1.93 -1.81 -10.18
CA SER A 76 -1.88 -1.04 -8.95
C SER A 76 -2.84 -1.56 -7.89
N LEU A 77 -3.85 -2.36 -8.26
CA LEU A 77 -4.90 -2.83 -7.35
C LEU A 77 -4.35 -3.63 -6.17
N TRP A 78 -3.32 -4.46 -6.41
CA TRP A 78 -2.59 -5.18 -5.36
C TRP A 78 -1.87 -4.27 -4.38
N SER A 79 -1.34 -3.14 -4.86
CA SER A 79 -0.70 -2.16 -4.00
C SER A 79 -1.72 -1.53 -3.08
N TYR A 80 -2.89 -1.14 -3.59
CA TYR A 80 -4.00 -0.63 -2.78
C TYR A 80 -4.52 -1.64 -1.77
N TYR A 81 -4.68 -2.91 -2.16
CA TYR A 81 -5.01 -3.99 -1.23
C TYR A 81 -3.97 -4.12 -0.12
N SER A 82 -2.68 -4.12 -0.46
CA SER A 82 -1.61 -4.26 0.52
C SER A 82 -1.54 -3.09 1.49
N MET A 83 -1.76 -1.87 0.99
CA MET A 83 -1.83 -0.66 1.81
C MET A 83 -3.00 -0.74 2.78
N LEU A 84 -4.20 -1.03 2.28
CA LEU A 84 -5.41 -1.11 3.10
C LEU A 84 -5.36 -2.28 4.09
N LYS A 85 -4.79 -3.43 3.69
CA LYS A 85 -4.57 -4.58 4.58
C LYS A 85 -3.72 -4.19 5.78
N ARG A 86 -2.62 -3.46 5.55
CA ARG A 86 -1.70 -3.06 6.61
C ARG A 86 -2.33 -2.03 7.54
N THR A 87 -3.02 -1.03 6.98
CA THR A 87 -3.65 0.03 7.80
C THR A 87 -4.82 -0.50 8.61
N LEU A 88 -5.67 -1.36 8.04
CA LEU A 88 -6.77 -1.99 8.78
C LEU A 88 -6.26 -2.90 9.91
N LEU A 89 -5.17 -3.64 9.68
CA LEU A 89 -4.57 -4.48 10.70
C LEU A 89 -3.99 -3.65 11.86
N ILE A 90 -3.33 -2.52 11.58
CA ILE A 90 -2.70 -1.71 12.63
C ILE A 90 -3.73 -0.86 13.37
N ILE A 91 -4.62 -0.18 12.64
CA ILE A 91 -5.49 0.86 13.19
C ILE A 91 -6.77 0.26 13.78
N GLU A 92 -7.33 -0.77 13.14
CA GLU A 92 -8.63 -1.34 13.52
C GLU A 92 -8.52 -2.81 13.95
N ASN A 93 -7.30 -3.35 14.09
CA ASN A 93 -7.01 -4.76 14.38
C ASN A 93 -7.80 -5.74 13.48
N PHE A 94 -8.00 -5.35 12.22
CA PHE A 94 -8.85 -6.10 11.30
C PHE A 94 -8.04 -6.76 10.18
N ASP A 95 -7.94 -8.08 10.25
CA ASP A 95 -7.17 -8.87 9.29
C ASP A 95 -8.00 -9.29 8.07
N ILE A 96 -7.73 -8.64 6.93
CA ILE A 96 -8.35 -8.97 5.63
C ILE A 96 -7.60 -10.07 4.86
N SER A 97 -6.54 -10.65 5.43
CA SER A 97 -5.76 -11.72 4.78
C SER A 97 -6.55 -13.02 4.63
N LYS A 98 -7.56 -13.21 5.48
CA LYS A 98 -8.40 -14.42 5.49
C LYS A 98 -9.55 -14.37 4.50
N PHE A 99 -9.72 -13.25 3.79
CA PHE A 99 -10.84 -13.02 2.87
C PHE A 99 -10.56 -13.59 1.48
N GLY A 100 -10.81 -14.89 1.34
CA GLY A 100 -10.57 -15.64 0.10
C GLY A 100 -11.33 -15.11 -1.11
N LYS A 101 -12.57 -14.62 -0.95
CA LYS A 101 -13.35 -14.07 -2.08
C LYS A 101 -12.77 -12.75 -2.52
N LEU A 102 -12.37 -11.90 -1.57
CA LEU A 102 -11.69 -10.64 -1.86
C LEU A 102 -10.37 -10.87 -2.60
N ILE A 103 -9.55 -11.80 -2.12
CA ILE A 103 -8.27 -12.15 -2.75
C ILE A 103 -8.50 -12.66 -4.17
N SER A 104 -9.49 -13.53 -4.38
CA SER A 104 -9.86 -14.04 -5.70
C SER A 104 -10.30 -12.92 -6.65
N LEU A 105 -11.14 -11.99 -6.16
CA LEU A 105 -11.55 -10.81 -6.93
C LEU A 105 -10.35 -9.98 -7.36
N ILE A 106 -9.45 -9.64 -6.44
CA ILE A 106 -8.27 -8.83 -6.74
C ILE A 106 -7.37 -9.53 -7.75
N LYS A 107 -7.14 -10.84 -7.60
CA LYS A 107 -6.40 -11.66 -8.58
C LYS A 107 -6.99 -11.50 -9.97
N ASN A 108 -8.31 -11.71 -10.11
CA ASN A 108 -9.00 -11.64 -11.39
C ASN A 108 -8.96 -10.24 -12.00
N LEU A 109 -9.16 -9.20 -11.20
CA LEU A 109 -9.14 -7.80 -11.64
C LEU A 109 -7.72 -7.29 -11.97
N SER A 110 -6.70 -7.87 -11.33
CA SER A 110 -5.28 -7.57 -11.59
C SER A 110 -4.69 -8.38 -12.75
N GLY A 111 -5.44 -9.35 -13.26
CA GLY A 111 -5.02 -10.27 -14.30
C GLY A 111 -4.59 -9.54 -15.58
N GLY A 112 -3.57 -10.07 -16.25
CA GLY A 112 -3.06 -9.51 -17.51
C GLY A 112 -1.94 -8.48 -17.38
N TYR A 113 -1.48 -8.15 -16.16
CA TYR A 113 -0.27 -7.35 -16.01
C TYR A 113 0.96 -8.12 -16.54
N LYS A 114 1.46 -7.68 -17.71
CA LYS A 114 2.80 -8.01 -18.15
C LYS A 114 3.75 -6.94 -17.62
N GLY A 115 4.75 -7.34 -16.85
CA GLY A 115 5.79 -6.44 -16.38
C GLY A 115 6.40 -5.68 -17.56
N ARG A 116 6.40 -4.34 -17.48
CA ARG A 116 7.10 -3.52 -18.47
C ARG A 116 8.59 -3.70 -18.21
N LYS A 117 9.28 -4.44 -19.09
CA LYS A 117 10.74 -4.47 -19.06
C LYS A 117 11.25 -3.06 -19.34
N SER A 118 12.23 -2.61 -18.56
CA SER A 118 12.98 -1.40 -18.89
C SER A 118 13.62 -1.58 -20.26
N LYS A 119 13.78 -0.49 -21.02
CA LYS A 119 14.61 -0.54 -22.22
C LYS A 119 16.01 -0.97 -21.80
N ILE A 120 16.58 -1.91 -22.54
CA ILE A 120 17.99 -2.27 -22.39
C ILE A 120 18.76 -1.10 -22.99
N LEU A 121 19.68 -0.53 -22.24
CA LEU A 121 20.58 0.50 -22.75
C LEU A 121 21.62 -0.20 -23.62
N GLU A 122 21.68 0.21 -24.89
CA GLU A 122 22.69 -0.30 -25.82
C GLU A 122 23.97 0.54 -25.77
N ALA A 123 25.05 0.03 -26.37
CA ALA A 123 26.34 0.74 -26.38
C ALA A 123 26.22 2.15 -27.00
N ASP A 124 25.41 2.29 -28.06
CA ASP A 124 25.16 3.57 -28.71
C ASP A 124 24.41 4.56 -27.81
N ASP A 125 23.48 4.08 -26.97
CA ASP A 125 22.79 4.91 -25.99
C ASP A 125 23.78 5.45 -24.93
N ILE A 126 24.75 4.62 -24.53
CA ILE A 126 25.80 4.99 -23.58
C ILE A 126 26.74 6.03 -24.19
N ILE A 127 27.22 5.79 -25.42
CA ILE A 127 28.09 6.73 -26.14
C ILE A 127 27.36 8.07 -26.35
N LYS A 128 26.09 8.02 -26.75
CA LYS A 128 25.26 9.21 -26.90
C LYS A 128 25.13 9.97 -25.57
N PHE A 129 24.91 9.27 -24.47
CA PHE A 129 24.86 9.90 -23.14
C PHE A 129 26.19 10.56 -22.77
N LEU A 130 27.31 9.85 -22.92
CA LEU A 130 28.64 10.36 -22.59
C LEU A 130 29.03 11.59 -23.43
N THR A 131 28.65 11.62 -24.70
CA THR A 131 29.06 12.68 -25.64
C THR A 131 28.11 13.87 -25.68
N GLN A 132 26.80 13.66 -25.52
CA GLN A 132 25.79 14.70 -25.77
C GLN A 132 25.10 15.22 -24.50
N ALA A 133 25.13 14.49 -23.38
CA ALA A 133 24.51 14.99 -22.15
C ALA A 133 25.33 16.16 -21.57
N PRO A 134 24.72 17.22 -21.02
CA PRO A 134 25.45 18.33 -20.42
C PRO A 134 26.25 17.92 -19.17
N ASP A 135 27.51 18.33 -19.08
CA ASP A 135 28.39 17.95 -17.95
C ASP A 135 28.01 18.64 -16.63
N ASP A 136 27.50 19.87 -16.69
CA ASP A 136 27.02 20.61 -15.52
C ASP A 136 25.91 19.87 -14.75
N VAL A 137 25.16 18.99 -15.42
CA VAL A 137 24.13 18.14 -14.82
C VAL A 137 24.60 16.70 -14.60
N TYR A 138 25.38 16.13 -15.52
CA TYR A 138 25.63 14.69 -15.58
C TYR A 138 27.10 14.26 -15.42
N LEU A 139 28.05 15.17 -15.15
CA LEU A 139 29.48 14.85 -15.06
C LEU A 139 29.77 13.67 -14.13
N PHE A 140 29.19 13.65 -12.93
CA PHE A 140 29.40 12.55 -11.97
C PHE A 140 28.93 11.20 -12.52
N MET A 141 27.81 11.19 -13.26
CA MET A 141 27.29 9.96 -13.87
C MET A 141 28.17 9.50 -15.04
N LYS A 142 28.70 10.43 -15.84
CA LYS A 142 29.61 10.10 -16.95
C LYS A 142 30.93 9.51 -16.47
N VAL A 143 31.56 10.13 -15.47
CA VAL A 143 32.83 9.66 -14.90
C VAL A 143 32.71 8.26 -14.31
N ARG A 144 31.53 7.88 -13.78
CA ARG A 144 31.30 6.54 -13.22
C ARG A 144 31.09 5.45 -14.28
N VAL A 145 30.74 5.83 -15.50
CA VAL A 145 30.49 4.91 -16.62
C VAL A 145 31.76 4.65 -17.44
N LEU A 146 32.70 5.60 -17.41
CA LEU A 146 34.07 5.46 -17.95
C LEU A 146 34.95 4.60 -17.04
#